data_AF-A0AAV4CE88-F1
#
_entry.id   AF-A0AAV4CE88-F1
#
_cell.length_a   1.000
_cell.length_b   1.000
_cell.length_c   1.000
_cell.angle_alpha   90.00
_cell.angle_beta   90.00
_cell.angle_gamma   90.00
#
_symmetry.space_group_name_H-M   'P 1'
#
loop_
_entity.id
_entity.type
_entity.pdbx_description
1 polymer ?
#
loop_
_entity_poly.entity_id
_entity_poly.type
_entity_poly.pdbx_seq_one_letter_code
_entity_poly.pdbx_strand_id
1 'polypeptide(L)'
;MHILRALWTKEIEEPDVKSSYEYVLNPCERLDDTLKIAREELKKVQGRQKHYYDRMAKRRKFCVGKKVLVLLPTNSNKLLMQWKGPFGIVATVGINDYRINMGGK
;
A
#
# COMPACT_ATOMS: atom_id res chain seq x y z
N MET A 1 -25.83 -15.39 17.41
CA MET A 1 -26.40 -16.55 18.15
C MET A 1 -27.29 -17.44 17.26
N HIS A 2 -26.99 -17.61 15.96
CA HIS A 2 -27.81 -18.48 15.09
C HIS A 2 -27.23 -19.90 15.02
N ILE A 3 -25.90 -19.99 15.03
CA ILE A 3 -25.14 -21.24 14.94
C ILE A 3 -25.35 -22.12 16.20
N LEU A 4 -25.32 -21.52 17.40
CA LEU A 4 -25.51 -22.24 18.66
C LEU A 4 -26.92 -22.82 18.82
N ARG A 5 -27.96 -22.08 18.41
CA ARG A 5 -29.34 -22.57 18.40
C ARG A 5 -29.45 -23.78 17.48
N ALA A 6 -29.01 -23.63 16.23
CA ALA A 6 -29.12 -24.67 15.20
C ALA A 6 -28.36 -25.96 15.53
N LEU A 7 -27.19 -25.87 16.17
CA LEU A 7 -26.44 -27.03 16.66
C LEU A 7 -27.17 -27.76 17.80
N TRP A 8 -27.82 -27.02 18.70
CA TRP A 8 -28.53 -27.59 19.86
C TRP A 8 -29.87 -28.23 19.46
N THR A 9 -30.57 -27.66 18.46
CA THR A 9 -31.82 -28.22 17.95
C THR A 9 -31.61 -29.41 17.01
N LYS A 10 -30.35 -29.76 16.67
CA LYS A 10 -30.01 -30.79 15.65
C LYS A 10 -30.70 -30.57 14.29
N GLU A 11 -31.07 -29.32 13.98
CA GLU A 11 -31.63 -28.93 12.69
C GLU A 11 -30.58 -28.96 11.57
N ILE A 12 -29.30 -28.98 11.95
CA ILE A 12 -28.16 -29.23 11.06
C ILE A 12 -27.84 -30.72 11.19
N GLU A 13 -28.03 -31.49 10.12
CA GLU A 13 -27.45 -32.84 10.03
C GLU A 13 -25.95 -32.73 10.33
N GLU A 14 -25.44 -33.58 11.22
CA GLU A 14 -24.02 -33.56 11.60
C GLU A 14 -23.18 -33.47 10.32
N PRO A 15 -22.32 -32.45 10.19
CA PRO A 15 -21.57 -32.30 8.96
C PRO A 15 -20.77 -33.58 8.77
N ASP A 16 -20.95 -34.22 7.61
CA ASP A 16 -20.17 -35.36 7.17
C ASP A 16 -18.72 -35.12 7.60
N VAL A 17 -18.16 -36.05 8.39
CA VAL A 17 -16.89 -35.83 9.10
C VAL A 17 -15.80 -35.69 8.05
N LYS A 18 -15.59 -34.46 7.58
CA LYS A 18 -14.60 -34.15 6.56
C LYS A 18 -13.27 -34.61 7.10
N SER A 19 -12.56 -35.41 6.31
CA SER A 19 -11.17 -35.76 6.61
C SER A 19 -10.41 -34.47 6.94
N SER A 20 -9.52 -34.51 7.94
CA SER A 20 -8.72 -33.36 8.33
C SER A 20 -7.98 -32.73 7.14
N TYR A 21 -7.66 -33.55 6.14
CA TYR A 21 -7.10 -33.12 4.85
C TYR A 21 -8.07 -32.27 4.02
N GLU A 22 -9.32 -32.69 3.90
CA GLU A 22 -10.36 -31.98 3.16
C GLU A 22 -10.75 -30.65 3.84
N TYR A 23 -10.69 -30.60 5.17
CA TYR A 23 -10.93 -29.37 5.93
C TYR A 23 -9.89 -28.29 5.64
N VAL A 24 -8.63 -28.67 5.38
CA VAL A 24 -7.54 -27.73 5.09
C VAL A 24 -7.47 -27.37 3.60
N LEU A 25 -7.66 -28.34 2.70
CA LEU A 25 -7.58 -28.11 1.27
C LEU A 25 -8.67 -27.19 0.73
N ASN A 26 -9.93 -27.43 1.10
CA ASN A 26 -11.05 -26.67 0.57
C ASN A 26 -10.91 -25.15 0.83
N PRO A 27 -10.54 -24.69 2.04
CA PRO A 27 -10.22 -23.28 2.26
C PRO A 27 -9.03 -22.77 1.45
N CYS A 28 -7.96 -23.54 1.31
CA CYS A 28 -6.80 -23.14 0.51
C CYS A 28 -7.19 -22.91 -0.96
N GLU A 29 -7.92 -23.84 -1.56
CA GLU A 29 -8.40 -23.71 -2.95
C GLU A 29 -9.32 -22.49 -3.12
N ARG A 30 -10.24 -22.28 -2.18
CA ARG A 30 -11.14 -21.12 -2.19
C ARG A 30 -10.37 -19.79 -2.03
N LEU A 31 -9.32 -19.77 -1.21
CA LEU A 31 -8.46 -18.60 -1.07
C LEU A 31 -7.70 -18.33 -2.36
N ASP A 32 -7.20 -19.36 -3.03
CA ASP A 32 -6.51 -19.19 -4.31
C ASP A 32 -7.44 -18.66 -5.39
N ASP A 33 -8.67 -19.17 -5.47
CA ASP A 33 -9.66 -18.72 -6.44
C ASP A 33 -10.13 -17.28 -6.19
N THR A 34 -10.40 -16.94 -4.92
CA THR A 34 -10.76 -15.55 -4.56
C THR A 34 -9.61 -14.59 -4.82
N LEU A 35 -8.36 -15.02 -4.59
CA LEU A 35 -7.17 -14.24 -4.88
C LEU A 35 -6.93 -14.05 -6.38
N LYS A 36 -7.26 -15.03 -7.23
CA LYS A 36 -7.26 -14.85 -8.70
C LYS A 36 -8.22 -13.73 -9.10
N ILE A 37 -9.47 -13.78 -8.64
CA ILE A 37 -10.49 -12.77 -8.93
C ILE A 37 -10.04 -11.39 -8.44
N ALA A 38 -9.54 -11.30 -7.21
CA ALA A 38 -9.05 -10.04 -6.65
C ALA A 38 -7.90 -9.45 -7.47
N ARG A 39 -6.97 -10.28 -7.96
CA ARG A 39 -5.86 -9.84 -8.82
C ARG A 39 -6.35 -9.32 -10.17
N GLU A 40 -7.33 -9.97 -10.77
CA GLU A 40 -7.90 -9.54 -12.05
C GLU A 40 -8.61 -8.18 -11.91
N GLU A 41 -9.45 -8.02 -10.89
CA GLU A 41 -10.12 -6.75 -10.62
C GLU A 41 -9.13 -5.64 -10.26
N LEU A 42 -8.10 -5.95 -9.46
CA LEU A 42 -7.02 -5.01 -9.17
C LEU A 42 -6.37 -4.52 -10.46
N LYS A 43 -6.02 -5.43 -11.38
CA LYS A 43 -5.42 -5.06 -12.68
C LYS A 43 -6.36 -4.18 -13.50
N LYS A 44 -7.65 -4.50 -13.56
CA LYS A 44 -8.67 -3.72 -14.29
C LYS A 44 -8.77 -2.29 -13.74
N VAL A 45 -8.76 -2.13 -12.42
CA VAL A 45 -9.03 -0.84 -11.77
C VAL A 45 -7.76 0.00 -11.55
N GLN A 46 -6.57 -0.61 -11.56
CA GLN A 46 -5.29 0.07 -11.32
C GLN A 46 -5.05 1.26 -12.25
N GLY A 47 -5.42 1.15 -13.54
CA GLY A 47 -5.27 2.23 -14.51
C GLY A 47 -6.13 3.45 -14.16
N ARG A 48 -7.39 3.21 -13.75
CA ARG A 48 -8.32 4.25 -13.29
C ARG A 48 -7.78 4.93 -12.03
N GLN A 49 -7.36 4.15 -11.04
CA GLN A 49 -6.80 4.68 -9.80
C GLN A 49 -5.60 5.58 -10.06
N LYS A 50 -4.65 5.12 -10.89
CA LYS A 50 -3.48 5.92 -11.28
C LYS A 50 -3.89 7.21 -11.97
N HIS A 51 -4.85 7.17 -12.89
CA HIS A 51 -5.32 8.38 -13.58
C HIS A 51 -5.88 9.42 -12.61
N TYR A 52 -6.74 9.02 -11.66
CA TYR A 52 -7.29 9.95 -10.67
C TYR A 52 -6.25 10.45 -9.68
N TYR A 53 -5.33 9.59 -9.25
CA TYR A 53 -4.23 9.97 -8.35
C TYR A 53 -3.29 11.00 -9.00
N ASP A 54 -2.87 10.74 -10.24
CA ASP A 54 -1.96 11.60 -10.99
C ASP A 54 -2.65 12.82 -11.62
N ARG A 55 -3.98 12.95 -11.55
CA ARG A 55 -4.75 13.97 -12.28
C ARG A 55 -4.27 15.39 -12.02
N MET A 56 -3.91 15.69 -10.77
CA MET A 56 -3.43 17.02 -10.35
C MET A 56 -1.90 17.08 -10.25
N ALA A 57 -1.19 15.97 -10.49
CA ALA A 57 0.25 15.91 -10.38
C ALA A 57 0.90 16.67 -11.54
N LYS A 58 1.70 17.68 -11.23
CA LYS A 58 2.50 18.42 -12.21
C LYS A 58 3.93 17.92 -12.18
N ARG A 59 4.49 17.57 -13.34
CA ARG A 59 5.92 17.24 -13.44
C ARG A 59 6.76 18.48 -13.13
N ARG A 60 7.51 18.42 -12.04
CA ARG A 60 8.49 19.45 -11.66
C ARG A 60 9.88 18.89 -11.89
N LYS A 61 10.68 19.62 -12.68
CA LYS A 61 12.09 19.30 -12.89
C LYS A 61 12.95 20.39 -12.28
N PHE A 62 13.95 19.98 -11.51
CA PHE A 62 14.94 20.88 -10.97
C PHE A 62 16.27 20.70 -11.70
N CYS A 63 16.98 21.81 -11.93
CA CYS A 63 18.30 21.79 -12.54
C CYS A 63 19.38 21.82 -11.45
N VAL A 64 20.55 21.27 -11.74
CA VAL A 64 21.74 21.42 -10.91
C VAL A 64 22.00 22.91 -10.67
N GLY A 65 22.35 23.27 -9.43
CA GLY A 65 22.53 24.66 -8.99
C GLY A 65 21.25 25.37 -8.53
N LYS A 66 20.05 24.83 -8.78
CA LYS A 66 18.82 25.38 -8.19
C LYS A 66 18.77 25.13 -6.69
N LYS A 67 18.20 26.11 -5.98
CA LYS A 67 17.95 26.09 -4.54
C LYS A 67 16.57 25.49 -4.25
N VAL A 68 16.51 24.52 -3.34
CA VAL A 68 15.28 23.82 -2.94
C VAL A 68 15.16 23.70 -1.42
N LEU A 69 13.92 23.61 -0.93
CA LEU A 69 13.62 23.33 0.47
C LEU A 69 13.35 21.83 0.65
N VAL A 70 13.74 21.31 1.81
CA VAL A 70 13.54 19.90 2.18
C VAL A 70 12.63 19.86 3.39
N LEU A 71 11.57 19.07 3.31
CA LEU A 71 10.69 18.82 4.44
C LEU A 71 11.24 17.66 5.26
N LEU A 72 11.67 17.94 6.49
CA LEU A 72 12.24 16.93 7.39
C LEU A 72 11.36 16.78 8.63
N PRO A 73 11.19 15.55 9.16
CA PRO A 73 10.56 15.35 10.46
C PRO A 73 11.44 15.95 11.56
N THR A 74 10.81 16.51 12.60
CA THR A 74 11.55 17.04 13.76
C THR A 74 11.88 15.89 14.71
N ASN A 75 13.12 15.85 15.23
CA ASN A 75 13.54 14.78 16.16
C ASN A 75 12.70 14.71 17.44
N SER A 76 12.06 15.81 17.85
CA SER A 76 11.24 15.86 19.07
C SER A 76 9.77 15.47 18.86
N ASN A 77 9.22 15.60 17.65
CA ASN A 77 7.81 15.31 17.38
C ASN A 77 7.59 14.79 15.96
N LYS A 78 7.16 13.53 15.85
CA LYS A 78 6.90 12.83 14.58
C LYS A 78 5.76 13.45 13.76
N LEU A 79 4.87 14.22 14.39
CA LEU A 79 3.77 14.92 13.72
C LEU A 79 4.19 16.30 13.19
N LEU A 80 5.34 16.82 13.62
CA LEU A 80 5.81 18.14 13.20
C LEU A 80 6.91 17.98 12.14
N MET A 81 6.55 18.33 10.91
CA MET A 81 7.49 18.47 9.80
C MET A 81 7.91 19.93 9.64
N GLN A 82 9.19 20.17 9.43
CA GLN A 82 9.75 21.51 9.21
C GLN A 82 10.46 21.60 7.86
N TRP A 83 10.25 22.69 7.14
CA TRP A 83 11.01 23.01 5.94
C TRP A 83 12.39 23.53 6.33
N LYS A 84 13.45 22.92 5.80
CA LYS A 84 14.85 23.36 5.95
C LYS A 84 15.46 23.69 4.59
N GLY A 85 16.39 24.64 4.58
CA GLY A 85 17.08 25.11 3.38
C GLY A 85 16.89 26.61 3.15
N PRO A 86 17.34 27.15 2.00
CA PRO A 86 17.50 26.46 0.72
C PRO A 86 18.83 25.71 0.52
N PHE A 87 18.76 24.49 0.02
CA PHE A 87 19.91 23.68 -0.38
C PHE A 87 20.09 23.63 -1.89
N GLY A 88 21.34 23.61 -2.34
CA GLY A 88 21.68 23.47 -3.76
C GLY A 88 21.58 22.03 -4.23
N ILE A 89 20.99 21.81 -5.39
CA ILE A 89 21.03 20.51 -6.08
C ILE A 89 22.40 20.32 -6.71
N VAL A 90 23.03 19.19 -6.42
CA VAL A 90 24.36 18.79 -6.91
C VAL A 90 24.24 17.92 -8.15
N ALA A 91 23.28 16.99 -8.18
CA ALA A 91 23.10 16.07 -9.29
C ALA A 91 21.65 15.56 -9.37
N THR A 92 21.24 15.16 -10.57
CA THR A 92 19.99 14.43 -10.80
C THR A 92 20.32 12.95 -10.90
N VAL A 93 19.79 12.13 -9.98
CA VAL A 93 20.07 10.69 -9.89
C VAL A 93 18.99 9.87 -10.59
N GLY A 94 17.75 10.37 -10.56
CA GLY A 94 16.59 9.72 -11.18
C GLY A 94 15.60 10.75 -11.72
N ILE A 95 14.45 10.27 -12.20
CA ILE A 95 13.43 11.14 -12.83
C ILE A 95 12.94 12.22 -11.86
N ASN A 96 12.75 11.87 -10.59
CA ASN A 96 12.33 12.77 -9.52
C ASN A 96 13.30 12.78 -8.33
N ASP A 97 14.47 12.13 -8.47
CA ASP A 97 15.43 11.95 -7.38
C ASP A 97 16.64 12.86 -7.59
N TYR A 98 16.86 13.74 -6.63
CA TYR A 98 17.90 14.77 -6.68
C TYR A 98 18.83 14.64 -5.49
N ARG A 99 20.14 14.74 -5.76
CA ARG A 99 21.16 14.84 -4.72
C ARG A 99 21.32 16.30 -4.32
N ILE A 100 21.19 16.57 -3.04
CA ILE A 100 21.33 17.91 -2.46
C ILE A 100 22.54 17.96 -1.53
N ASN A 101 23.21 19.11 -1.47
CA ASN A 101 24.24 19.37 -0.48
C ASN A 101 23.61 20.07 0.73
N MET A 102 23.45 19.35 1.83
CA MET A 102 22.89 19.91 3.07
C MET A 102 23.93 20.62 3.95
N GLY A 103 25.19 20.72 3.51
CA GLY A 103 26.23 21.46 4.24
C GLY A 103 26.36 21.01 5.69
N GLY A 104 26.32 19.70 5.93
CA GLY A 104 26.54 19.15 7.27
C GLY A 104 27.96 19.42 7.73
N LYS A 105 28.10 19.94 8.95
CA LYS A 105 29.17 19.45 9.83
C LYS A 105 28.92 17.99 10.14
#